data_AF-A0A8I0TUZ6-F1
#
_entry.id   AF-A0A8I0TUZ6-F1
#
_cell.length_a   1.000
_cell.length_b   1.000
_cell.length_c   1.000
_cell.angle_alpha   90.00
_cell.angle_beta   90.00
_cell.angle_gamma   90.00
#
_symmetry.space_group_name_H-M   'P 1'
#
loop_
_entity.id
_entity.type
_entity.pdbx_description
1 polymer ?
#
loop_
_entity_poly.entity_id
_entity_poly.type
_entity_poly.pdbx_seq_one_letter_code
_entity_poly.pdbx_strand_id
1 'polypeptide(L)'
;MHTPHPRRVQVTGDTFHPQLPDRAHWAGRRRPHLAESPFANPHPVDNGRKTPCPICGVRHTLAESLSLYRQHLDENPDLACLAAVVEADVRFACRCPLDQPCHVDELLTRTDQVTVIPLGDDRDTTFIVQTIPVRTGECSHGHGSCRKPAVIAVRNTVDQQRPTEVSTLRAVACADHRDNVLRTRAVWEADARELQDPVKNAEFLASVGQAG
;
A
#
# COMPACT_ATOMS: atom_id res chain seq x y z
N MET A 1 24.31 -5.70 16.66
CA MET A 1 24.09 -4.30 16.26
C MET A 1 23.13 -4.33 15.09
N HIS A 2 22.00 -3.63 15.15
CA HIS A 2 21.05 -3.61 14.04
C HIS A 2 21.57 -2.66 12.95
N THR A 3 21.47 -3.08 11.70
CA THR A 3 21.77 -2.20 10.55
C THR A 3 20.43 -1.73 10.00
N PRO A 4 20.11 -0.43 10.06
CA PRO A 4 18.86 0.10 9.52
C PRO A 4 18.85 0.00 8.00
N HIS A 5 17.64 -0.03 7.43
CA HIS A 5 17.47 0.04 5.99
C HIS A 5 18.09 1.34 5.43
N PRO A 6 18.77 1.34 4.26
CA PRO A 6 19.44 2.54 3.72
C PRO A 6 18.48 3.72 3.46
N ARG A 7 17.21 3.43 3.15
CA ARG A 7 16.14 4.43 2.97
C ARG A 7 15.48 4.88 4.28
N ARG A 8 15.88 4.34 5.44
CA ARG A 8 15.36 4.74 6.75
C ARG A 8 16.18 5.89 7.33
N VAL A 9 15.50 6.95 7.76
CA VAL A 9 16.09 8.07 8.51
C VAL A 9 15.37 8.26 9.84
N GLN A 10 16.00 8.98 10.76
CA GLN A 10 15.43 9.27 12.07
C GLN A 10 14.93 10.71 12.16
N VAL A 11 13.74 10.88 12.73
CA VAL A 11 13.21 12.19 13.12
C VAL A 11 13.99 12.72 14.31
N THR A 12 14.46 13.97 14.21
CA THR A 12 15.16 14.69 15.29
C THR A 12 14.20 15.64 16.01
N GLY A 13 14.71 16.38 17.00
CA GLY A 13 13.91 17.30 17.82
C GLY A 13 13.11 16.60 18.93
N ASP A 14 12.31 17.39 19.64
CA ASP A 14 11.54 16.92 20.80
C ASP A 14 10.13 16.42 20.42
N THR A 15 9.33 15.97 21.39
CA THR A 15 7.98 15.40 21.14
C THR A 15 7.00 16.41 20.54
N PHE A 16 7.14 17.69 20.86
CA PHE A 16 6.28 18.79 20.44
C PHE A 16 6.77 19.47 19.16
N HIS A 17 8.08 19.44 18.92
CA HIS A 17 8.75 20.02 17.75
C HIS A 17 9.55 18.96 16.97
N PRO A 18 8.89 17.96 16.36
CA PRO A 18 9.58 17.02 15.49
C PRO A 18 10.21 17.74 14.30
N GLN A 19 11.44 17.39 13.98
CA GLN A 19 12.13 17.83 12.78
C GLN A 19 12.27 16.64 11.83
N LEU A 20 11.53 16.69 10.73
CA LEU A 20 11.58 15.69 9.67
C LEU A 20 12.78 16.04 8.77
N PRO A 21 13.71 15.11 8.50
CA PRO A 21 14.80 15.36 7.57
C PRO A 21 14.28 15.72 6.17
N ASP A 22 15.07 16.49 5.42
CA ASP A 22 14.70 16.92 4.06
C ASP A 22 14.38 15.72 3.16
N ARG A 23 13.29 15.88 2.40
CA ARG A 23 12.72 14.88 1.49
C ARG A 23 12.40 13.54 2.16
N ALA A 24 12.14 13.53 3.47
CA ALA A 24 11.71 12.34 4.18
C ALA A 24 10.19 12.29 4.33
N HIS A 25 9.60 11.12 4.07
CA HIS A 25 8.20 10.82 4.31
C HIS A 25 8.00 10.34 5.75
N TRP A 26 7.07 10.94 6.47
CA TRP A 26 6.73 10.50 7.82
C TRP A 26 6.01 9.15 7.79
N ALA A 27 6.52 8.16 8.52
CA ALA A 27 5.98 6.79 8.54
C ALA A 27 5.38 6.40 9.91
N GLY A 28 5.09 7.38 10.77
CA GLY A 28 4.62 7.14 12.13
C GLY A 28 3.19 7.59 12.41
N ARG A 29 2.74 7.33 13.64
CA ARG A 29 1.43 7.78 14.13
C ARG A 29 1.36 9.31 14.23
N ARG A 30 0.13 9.84 14.32
CA ARG A 30 -0.11 11.29 14.50
C ARG A 30 0.76 11.91 15.60
N ARG A 31 1.33 13.08 15.31
CA ARG A 31 2.08 13.95 16.24
C ARG A 31 1.71 15.42 16.00
N PRO A 32 2.10 16.35 16.91
CA PRO A 32 1.98 17.77 16.62
C PRO A 32 2.62 18.09 15.26
N HIS A 33 1.85 18.71 14.37
CA HIS A 33 2.26 19.10 13.01
C HIS A 33 2.70 17.96 12.06
N LEU A 34 2.52 16.69 12.45
CA LEU A 34 2.71 15.54 11.56
C LEU A 34 1.42 14.73 11.51
N ALA A 35 0.82 14.66 10.32
CA ALA A 35 -0.35 13.83 10.06
C ALA A 35 -0.05 12.35 10.34
N GLU A 36 -1.09 11.59 10.62
CA GLU A 36 -0.95 10.14 10.72
C GLU A 36 -0.57 9.56 9.36
N SER A 37 0.47 8.74 9.33
CA SER A 37 0.91 8.06 8.12
C SER A 37 0.13 6.76 7.93
N PRO A 38 -0.26 6.39 6.69
CA PRO A 38 -0.79 5.05 6.40
C PRO A 38 0.24 3.95 6.71
N PHE A 39 1.53 4.29 6.75
CA PHE A 39 2.62 3.36 7.06
C PHE A 39 2.88 3.21 8.56
N ALA A 40 2.11 3.89 9.42
CA ALA A 40 2.28 3.79 10.85
C ALA A 40 1.99 2.37 11.35
N ASN A 41 2.83 1.83 12.25
CA ASN A 41 2.53 0.55 12.89
C ASN A 41 1.25 0.65 13.75
N PRO A 42 0.18 -0.12 13.43
CA PRO A 42 -1.07 -0.11 14.19
C PRO A 42 -0.94 -0.82 15.55
N HIS A 43 0.08 -1.67 15.73
CA HIS A 43 0.38 -2.39 16.97
C HIS A 43 1.65 -1.84 17.66
N PRO A 44 1.56 -0.71 18.39
CA PRO A 44 2.72 -0.13 19.09
C PRO A 44 3.43 -1.08 20.07
N VAL A 45 4.74 -0.91 20.16
CA VAL A 45 5.52 -1.30 21.35
C VAL A 45 4.98 -0.60 22.58
N ASP A 46 4.92 -1.32 23.70
CA ASP A 46 4.68 -0.71 25.00
C ASP A 46 5.80 0.26 25.35
N ASN A 47 5.43 1.52 25.55
CA ASN A 47 6.34 2.59 25.94
C ASN A 47 6.08 3.08 27.37
N GLY A 48 5.51 2.23 28.22
CA GLY A 48 5.18 2.55 29.62
C GLY A 48 3.97 3.46 29.77
N ARG A 49 3.20 3.72 28.70
CA ARG A 49 1.93 4.44 28.78
C ARG A 49 0.84 3.59 29.43
N LYS A 50 -0.14 4.26 30.04
CA LYS A 50 -1.29 3.60 30.71
C LYS A 50 -2.16 2.78 29.74
N THR A 51 -2.24 3.16 28.48
CA THR A 51 -3.14 2.54 27.49
C THR A 51 -2.45 1.41 26.73
N PRO A 52 -3.04 0.20 26.66
CA PRO A 52 -2.52 -0.89 25.83
C PRO A 52 -2.69 -0.60 24.32
N CYS A 53 -2.30 -1.55 23.46
CA CYS A 53 -2.49 -1.45 22.01
C CYS A 53 -3.94 -1.07 21.67
N PRO A 54 -4.17 -0.04 20.84
CA PRO A 54 -5.52 0.42 20.51
C PRO A 54 -6.31 -0.54 19.63
N ILE A 55 -5.63 -1.52 19.00
CA ILE A 55 -6.27 -2.48 18.09
C ILE A 55 -6.71 -3.75 18.83
N CYS A 56 -5.83 -4.35 19.64
CA CYS A 56 -6.09 -5.64 20.27
C CYS A 56 -6.14 -5.61 21.81
N GLY A 57 -5.87 -4.46 22.45
CA GLY A 57 -5.91 -4.31 23.90
C GLY A 57 -4.74 -4.97 24.66
N VAL A 58 -3.72 -5.47 23.96
CA VAL A 58 -2.55 -6.14 24.56
C VAL A 58 -1.34 -5.19 24.61
N ARG A 59 -0.40 -5.42 25.54
CA ARG A 59 0.90 -4.74 25.57
C ARG A 59 1.91 -5.57 24.79
N HIS A 60 2.62 -4.95 23.85
CA HIS A 60 3.57 -5.65 22.98
C HIS A 60 5.01 -5.30 23.31
N THR A 61 5.88 -6.30 23.33
CA THR A 61 7.32 -6.12 23.18
C THR A 61 7.67 -5.58 21.79
N LEU A 62 8.91 -5.14 21.59
CA LEU A 62 9.39 -4.73 20.27
C LEU A 62 9.25 -5.86 19.24
N ALA A 63 9.65 -7.08 19.61
CA ALA A 63 9.61 -8.22 18.70
C ALA A 63 8.17 -8.57 18.29
N GLU A 64 7.22 -8.57 19.23
CA GLU A 64 5.80 -8.83 18.95
C GLU A 64 5.19 -7.73 18.08
N SER A 65 5.47 -6.47 18.40
CA SER A 65 5.00 -5.31 17.63
C SER A 65 5.47 -5.34 16.18
N LEU A 66 6.74 -5.74 15.94
CA LEU A 66 7.27 -5.91 14.58
C LEU A 66 6.67 -7.13 13.89
N SER A 67 6.48 -8.24 14.61
CA SER A 67 5.85 -9.43 14.03
C SER A 67 4.41 -9.18 13.59
N LEU A 68 3.64 -8.44 14.39
CA LEU A 68 2.27 -8.04 14.03
C LEU A 68 2.27 -7.05 12.86
N TYR A 69 3.25 -6.16 12.80
CA TYR A 69 3.38 -5.25 11.66
C TYR A 69 3.73 -5.99 10.37
N ARG A 70 4.61 -6.99 10.43
CA ARG A 70 4.90 -7.88 9.30
C ARG A 70 3.63 -8.54 8.79
N GLN A 71 2.86 -9.18 9.68
CA GLN A 71 1.57 -9.77 9.33
C GLN A 71 0.62 -8.75 8.70
N HIS A 72 0.54 -7.54 9.27
CA HIS A 72 -0.29 -6.47 8.70
C HIS A 72 0.12 -6.10 7.28
N LEU A 73 1.42 -6.01 6.97
CA LEU A 73 1.89 -5.75 5.61
C LEU A 73 1.63 -6.93 4.66
N ASP A 74 1.73 -8.16 5.16
CA ASP A 74 1.44 -9.36 4.35
C ASP A 74 -0.06 -9.46 4.03
N GLU A 75 -0.93 -8.99 4.94
CA GLU A 75 -2.40 -8.87 4.73
C GLU A 75 -2.80 -7.64 3.90
N ASN A 76 -1.94 -6.63 3.80
CA ASN A 76 -2.17 -5.35 3.12
C ASN A 76 -0.99 -5.02 2.18
N PRO A 77 -0.77 -5.82 1.12
CA PRO A 77 0.39 -5.66 0.23
C PRO A 77 0.40 -4.34 -0.53
N ASP A 78 -0.75 -3.69 -0.66
CA ASP A 78 -0.91 -2.36 -1.25
C ASP A 78 -0.13 -1.27 -0.50
N LEU A 79 0.15 -1.44 0.80
CA LEU A 79 1.00 -0.52 1.55
C LEU A 79 2.46 -0.57 1.09
N ALA A 80 2.99 -1.75 0.76
CA ALA A 80 4.33 -1.87 0.21
C ALA A 80 4.39 -1.30 -1.21
N CYS A 81 3.36 -1.53 -2.03
CA CYS A 81 3.24 -0.91 -3.35
C CYS A 81 3.18 0.62 -3.26
N LEU A 82 2.37 1.15 -2.33
CA LEU A 82 2.26 2.59 -2.11
C LEU A 82 3.61 3.18 -1.69
N ALA A 83 4.35 2.51 -0.81
CA ALA A 83 5.69 2.94 -0.41
C ALA A 83 6.71 2.84 -1.57
N ALA A 84 6.53 1.91 -2.51
CA ALA A 84 7.39 1.72 -3.67
C ALA A 84 7.23 2.84 -4.72
N VAL A 85 6.01 3.36 -4.87
CA VAL A 85 5.71 4.45 -5.82
C VAL A 85 5.93 5.84 -5.24
N VAL A 86 6.22 5.97 -3.94
CA VAL A 86 6.81 7.22 -3.42
C VAL A 86 8.17 7.37 -4.09
N GLU A 87 8.45 8.57 -4.65
CA GLU A 87 9.67 8.88 -5.42
C GLU A 87 10.92 8.16 -4.88
N ALA A 88 11.73 7.58 -5.77
CA ALA A 88 12.88 6.74 -5.41
C ALA A 88 13.86 7.41 -4.42
N ASP A 89 13.97 8.74 -4.49
CA ASP A 89 14.84 9.56 -3.63
C ASP A 89 14.27 9.81 -2.22
N VAL A 90 13.00 9.45 -1.98
CA VAL A 90 12.34 9.71 -0.71
C VAL A 90 12.74 8.66 0.31
N ARG A 91 13.13 9.17 1.48
CA ARG A 91 13.49 8.38 2.66
C ARG A 91 12.31 8.29 3.60
N PHE A 92 12.19 7.22 4.37
CA PHE A 92 11.10 7.06 5.33
C PHE A 92 11.61 7.36 6.74
N ALA A 93 10.88 8.22 7.45
CA ALA A 93 11.26 8.71 8.76
C ALA A 93 10.39 8.13 9.87
N CYS A 94 11.05 7.67 10.92
CA CYS A 94 10.44 7.32 12.20
C CYS A 94 11.28 7.89 13.35
N ARG A 95 10.72 7.97 14.56
CA ARG A 95 11.48 8.41 15.76
C ARG A 95 12.36 7.32 16.37
N CYS A 96 12.15 6.04 16.01
CA CYS A 96 12.92 4.95 16.60
C CYS A 96 14.43 5.13 16.33
N PRO A 97 15.31 4.86 17.31
CA PRO A 97 16.76 4.91 17.14
C PRO A 97 17.23 4.05 15.97
N LEU A 98 18.16 4.56 15.16
CA LEU A 98 18.67 3.85 13.96
C LEU A 98 19.42 2.56 14.26
N ASP A 99 19.99 2.43 15.46
CA ASP A 99 20.69 1.23 15.94
C ASP A 99 19.74 0.15 16.50
N GLN A 100 18.43 0.37 16.40
CA GLN A 100 17.38 -0.56 16.82
C GLN A 100 16.45 -0.93 15.66
N PRO A 101 15.88 -2.16 15.67
CA PRO A 101 14.85 -2.56 14.72
C PRO A 101 13.64 -1.62 14.72
N CYS A 102 13.09 -1.34 13.55
CA CYS A 102 11.93 -0.47 13.38
C CYS A 102 10.94 -1.02 12.35
N HIS A 103 9.67 -0.64 12.50
CA HIS A 103 8.62 -1.01 11.55
C HIS A 103 8.92 -0.45 10.15
N VAL A 104 9.61 0.69 10.04
CA VAL A 104 10.03 1.23 8.74
C VAL A 104 11.01 0.30 8.01
N ASP A 105 11.86 -0.43 8.73
CA ASP A 105 12.75 -1.42 8.09
C ASP A 105 11.93 -2.58 7.50
N GLU A 106 10.87 -3.01 8.19
CA GLU A 106 9.96 -4.06 7.73
C GLU A 106 9.14 -3.65 6.50
N LEU A 107 8.70 -2.38 6.46
CA LEU A 107 8.03 -1.78 5.31
C LEU A 107 8.96 -1.74 4.09
N LEU A 108 10.17 -1.19 4.26
CA LEU A 108 11.12 -1.01 3.19
C LEU A 108 11.63 -2.34 2.64
N THR A 109 11.84 -3.34 3.49
CA THR A 109 12.20 -4.70 3.06
C THR A 109 11.16 -5.33 2.12
N ARG A 110 9.86 -5.06 2.33
CA ARG A 110 8.79 -5.51 1.43
C ARG A 110 8.66 -4.62 0.19
N THR A 111 8.93 -3.32 0.36
CA THR A 111 8.96 -2.36 -0.74
C THR A 111 10.03 -2.75 -1.77
N ASP A 112 11.20 -3.19 -1.32
CA ASP A 112 12.29 -3.65 -2.19
C ASP A 112 11.96 -4.94 -2.96
N GLN A 113 10.91 -5.67 -2.55
CA GLN A 113 10.38 -6.84 -3.26
C GLN A 113 9.28 -6.47 -4.26
N VAL A 114 8.83 -5.22 -4.28
CA VAL A 114 7.83 -4.74 -5.23
C VAL A 114 8.53 -4.33 -6.52
N THR A 115 8.18 -5.01 -7.61
CA THR A 115 8.50 -4.52 -8.95
C THR A 115 7.54 -3.39 -9.30
N VAL A 116 8.02 -2.15 -9.33
CA VAL A 116 7.25 -1.02 -9.87
C VAL A 116 7.44 -1.02 -11.38
N ILE A 117 6.36 -1.33 -12.09
CA ILE A 117 6.34 -1.25 -13.55
C ILE A 117 5.89 0.16 -13.93
N PRO A 118 6.75 0.98 -14.57
CA PRO A 118 6.34 2.29 -15.00
C PRO A 118 5.21 2.18 -16.02
N LEU A 119 4.18 3.00 -15.83
CA LEU A 119 3.24 3.32 -16.91
C LEU A 119 4.11 3.94 -18.00
N GLY A 120 4.17 3.33 -19.18
CA GLY A 120 5.12 3.73 -20.23
C GLY A 120 5.78 2.58 -20.98
N ASP A 121 5.67 1.36 -20.46
CA ASP A 121 6.38 0.21 -21.00
C ASP A 121 5.73 -0.32 -22.29
N ASP A 122 6.52 -0.41 -23.36
CA ASP A 122 6.14 -0.68 -24.76
C ASP A 122 5.86 -2.17 -25.05
N ARG A 123 5.35 -2.91 -24.05
CA ARG A 123 5.28 -4.38 -24.05
C ARG A 123 3.86 -4.89 -24.23
N ASP A 124 3.74 -6.07 -24.86
CA ASP A 124 2.49 -6.83 -25.05
C ASP A 124 1.78 -7.05 -23.70
N THR A 125 0.83 -6.17 -23.39
CA THR A 125 0.07 -6.17 -22.15
C THR A 125 -1.37 -6.55 -22.45
N THR A 126 -1.85 -7.63 -21.84
CA THR A 126 -3.25 -8.06 -22.00
C THR A 126 -4.04 -7.73 -20.74
N PHE A 127 -5.11 -6.95 -20.90
CA PHE A 127 -6.07 -6.65 -19.85
C PHE A 127 -7.28 -7.58 -19.94
N ILE A 128 -7.59 -8.27 -18.83
CA ILE A 128 -8.75 -9.16 -18.72
C ILE A 128 -9.60 -8.73 -17.53
N VAL A 129 -10.84 -8.29 -17.81
CA VAL A 129 -11.82 -7.94 -16.78
C VAL A 129 -12.91 -9.01 -16.71
N GLN A 130 -13.12 -9.59 -15.52
CA GLN A 130 -14.09 -10.67 -15.30
C GLN A 130 -14.93 -10.45 -14.05
N THR A 131 -16.16 -10.95 -14.06
CA THR A 131 -17.02 -11.05 -12.86
C THR A 131 -17.03 -12.50 -12.38
N ILE A 132 -16.78 -12.70 -11.08
CA ILE A 132 -16.86 -14.03 -10.46
C ILE A 132 -17.79 -14.01 -9.24
N PRO A 133 -18.62 -15.05 -9.03
CA PRO A 133 -19.39 -15.19 -7.80
C PRO A 133 -18.44 -15.44 -6.62
N VAL A 134 -18.77 -14.86 -5.46
CA VAL A 134 -17.95 -14.99 -4.25
C VAL A 134 -18.72 -15.79 -3.21
N ARG A 135 -18.05 -16.78 -2.60
CA ARG A 135 -18.64 -17.62 -1.54
C ARG A 135 -18.14 -17.27 -0.14
N THR A 136 -17.07 -16.49 -0.04
CA THR A 136 -16.41 -16.07 1.23
C THR A 136 -15.79 -14.68 1.09
N GLY A 137 -15.84 -13.88 2.15
CA GLY A 137 -15.26 -12.53 2.21
C GLY A 137 -16.29 -11.42 2.50
N GLU A 138 -15.80 -10.22 2.77
CA GLU A 138 -16.61 -9.05 3.11
C GLU A 138 -16.54 -7.99 2.01
N CYS A 139 -17.59 -7.17 1.91
CA CYS A 139 -17.66 -6.06 0.97
C CYS A 139 -16.59 -5.00 1.27
N SER A 140 -15.78 -4.67 0.26
CA SER A 140 -14.71 -3.67 0.35
C SER A 140 -15.14 -2.27 -0.12
N HIS A 141 -16.43 -2.07 -0.43
CA HIS A 141 -16.95 -0.77 -0.85
C HIS A 141 -16.63 0.32 0.18
N GLY A 142 -16.17 1.48 -0.29
CA GLY A 142 -15.72 2.58 0.57
C GLY A 142 -14.61 2.16 1.53
N HIS A 143 -13.58 1.45 1.03
CA HIS A 143 -12.44 0.96 1.81
C HIS A 143 -12.82 0.06 3.01
N GLY A 144 -13.76 -0.87 2.80
CA GLY A 144 -14.15 -1.85 3.83
C GLY A 144 -15.12 -1.32 4.89
N SER A 145 -15.74 -0.16 4.65
CA SER A 145 -16.75 0.41 5.55
C SER A 145 -18.07 -0.37 5.59
N CYS A 146 -18.37 -1.17 4.56
CA CYS A 146 -19.63 -1.93 4.49
C CYS A 146 -19.63 -3.22 5.33
N ARG A 147 -18.56 -4.02 5.29
CA ARG A 147 -18.36 -5.31 6.00
C ARG A 147 -19.45 -6.40 5.84
N LYS A 148 -20.48 -6.16 5.02
CA LYS A 148 -21.49 -7.19 4.71
C LYS A 148 -20.87 -8.33 3.90
N PRO A 149 -21.42 -9.57 3.98
CA PRO A 149 -20.95 -10.69 3.16
C PRO A 149 -20.92 -10.33 1.67
N ALA A 150 -19.77 -10.54 1.03
CA ALA A 150 -19.60 -10.31 -0.40
C ALA A 150 -20.28 -11.43 -1.21
N VAL A 151 -20.92 -11.05 -2.32
CA VAL A 151 -21.62 -11.98 -3.23
C VAL A 151 -21.07 -11.93 -4.66
N ILE A 152 -20.34 -10.86 -4.99
CA ILE A 152 -19.76 -10.64 -6.32
C ILE A 152 -18.35 -10.04 -6.20
N ALA A 153 -17.45 -10.45 -7.09
CA ALA A 153 -16.17 -9.81 -7.30
C ALA A 153 -15.97 -9.43 -8.76
N VAL A 154 -15.32 -8.31 -8.99
CA VAL A 154 -14.74 -7.96 -10.29
C VAL A 154 -13.24 -8.09 -10.18
N ARG A 155 -12.66 -8.83 -11.11
CA ARG A 155 -11.24 -9.12 -11.23
C ARG A 155 -10.72 -8.42 -12.48
N ASN A 156 -9.76 -7.52 -12.32
CA ASN A 156 -8.97 -6.98 -13.42
C ASN A 156 -7.58 -7.63 -13.38
N THR A 157 -7.25 -8.38 -14.41
CA THR A 157 -5.95 -9.07 -14.53
C THR A 157 -5.16 -8.39 -15.62
N VAL A 158 -3.93 -8.00 -15.31
CA VAL A 158 -2.95 -7.48 -16.25
C VAL A 158 -1.90 -8.57 -16.40
N ASP A 159 -1.78 -9.10 -17.61
CA ASP A 159 -0.74 -10.07 -17.98
C ASP A 159 0.30 -9.35 -18.82
N GLN A 160 1.54 -9.36 -18.34
CA GLN A 160 2.70 -8.76 -18.99
C GLN A 160 3.74 -9.85 -19.24
N GLN A 161 4.20 -9.97 -20.48
CA GLN A 161 5.07 -11.09 -20.84
C GLN A 161 6.55 -10.89 -20.48
N ARG A 162 7.04 -9.66 -20.25
CA ARG A 162 8.49 -9.36 -20.06
C ARG A 162 8.79 -8.21 -19.09
N PRO A 163 9.13 -8.46 -17.81
CA PRO A 163 9.21 -9.77 -17.18
C PRO A 163 7.82 -10.41 -17.15
N THR A 164 7.77 -11.73 -17.09
CA THR A 164 6.50 -12.44 -16.96
C THR A 164 5.88 -12.08 -15.61
N GLU A 165 4.85 -11.25 -15.63
CA GLU A 165 4.17 -10.78 -14.44
C GLU A 165 2.66 -10.78 -14.67
N VAL A 166 1.93 -11.25 -13.66
CA VAL A 166 0.48 -11.27 -13.67
C VAL A 166 0.00 -10.53 -12.43
N SER A 167 -0.49 -9.31 -12.61
CA SER A 167 -1.08 -8.52 -11.53
C SER A 167 -2.60 -8.68 -11.56
N THR A 168 -3.23 -8.85 -10.39
CA THR A 168 -4.68 -8.99 -10.29
C THR A 168 -5.23 -8.01 -9.25
N LEU A 169 -6.05 -7.06 -9.69
CA LEU A 169 -6.85 -6.23 -8.81
C LEU A 169 -8.24 -6.85 -8.62
N ARG A 170 -8.71 -6.95 -7.37
CA ARG A 170 -10.01 -7.51 -7.04
C ARG A 170 -10.84 -6.52 -6.23
N ALA A 171 -12.02 -6.18 -6.74
CA ALA A 171 -13.06 -5.48 -5.98
C ALA A 171 -14.15 -6.47 -5.57
N VAL A 172 -14.62 -6.42 -4.32
CA VAL A 172 -15.67 -7.30 -3.78
C VAL A 172 -16.84 -6.49 -3.23
N ALA A 173 -18.07 -6.87 -3.57
CA ALA A 173 -19.29 -6.20 -3.07
C ALA A 173 -20.34 -7.17 -2.54
N CYS A 174 -21.10 -6.69 -1.55
CA CYS A 174 -22.35 -7.28 -1.09
C CYS A 174 -23.48 -6.95 -2.07
N ALA A 175 -24.67 -7.53 -1.82
CA ALA A 175 -25.85 -7.31 -2.65
C ALA A 175 -26.21 -5.81 -2.80
N ASP A 176 -26.12 -5.05 -1.71
CA ASP A 176 -26.46 -3.62 -1.69
C ASP A 176 -25.51 -2.74 -2.51
N HIS A 177 -24.27 -3.20 -2.74
CA HIS A 177 -23.25 -2.48 -3.50
C HIS A 177 -22.94 -3.15 -4.84
N ARG A 178 -23.80 -4.06 -5.31
CA ARG A 178 -23.63 -4.77 -6.59
C ARG A 178 -23.52 -3.79 -7.77
N ASP A 179 -24.39 -2.79 -7.83
CA ASP A 179 -24.41 -1.83 -8.93
C ASP A 179 -23.14 -0.96 -8.99
N ASN A 180 -22.56 -0.65 -7.81
CA ASN A 180 -21.26 0.04 -7.75
C ASN A 180 -20.16 -0.80 -8.41
N VAL A 181 -20.10 -2.09 -8.08
CA VAL A 181 -19.09 -2.99 -8.66
C VAL A 181 -19.32 -3.23 -10.15
N LEU A 182 -20.57 -3.27 -10.61
CA LEU A 182 -20.87 -3.34 -12.05
C LEU A 182 -20.48 -2.05 -12.79
N ARG A 183 -20.63 -0.88 -12.17
CA ARG A 183 -20.10 0.38 -12.73
C ARG A 183 -18.58 0.38 -12.78
N THR A 184 -17.91 -0.03 -11.69
CA THR A 184 -16.44 -0.16 -11.66
C THR A 184 -15.95 -1.12 -12.75
N ARG A 185 -16.64 -2.24 -12.97
CA ARG A 185 -16.35 -3.15 -14.09
C ARG A 185 -16.45 -2.43 -15.43
N ALA A 186 -17.53 -1.71 -15.68
CA ALA A 186 -17.74 -1.04 -16.97
C ALA A 186 -16.65 0.02 -17.24
N VAL A 187 -16.22 0.74 -16.19
CA VAL A 187 -15.09 1.68 -16.27
C VAL A 187 -13.79 0.92 -16.58
N TRP A 188 -13.48 -0.14 -15.82
CA TRP A 188 -12.27 -0.94 -16.08
C TRP A 188 -12.26 -1.62 -17.44
N GLU A 189 -13.42 -2.04 -17.96
CA GLU A 189 -13.54 -2.57 -19.32
C GLU A 189 -13.30 -1.50 -20.37
N ALA A 190 -13.76 -0.26 -20.13
CA ALA A 190 -13.49 0.87 -21.01
C ALA A 190 -12.00 1.23 -21.00
N ASP A 191 -11.41 1.37 -19.81
CA ASP A 191 -9.98 1.67 -19.63
C ASP A 191 -9.11 0.58 -20.25
N ALA A 192 -9.44 -0.70 -20.04
CA ALA A 192 -8.74 -1.83 -20.63
C ALA A 192 -8.77 -1.79 -22.17
N ARG A 193 -9.92 -1.46 -22.77
CA ARG A 193 -10.05 -1.33 -24.23
C ARG A 193 -9.27 -0.14 -24.76
N GLU A 194 -9.31 0.98 -24.05
CA GLU A 194 -8.57 2.18 -24.43
C GLU A 194 -7.05 1.93 -24.35
N LEU A 195 -6.57 1.27 -23.31
CA LEU A 195 -5.14 0.91 -23.17
C LEU A 195 -4.70 -0.22 -24.11
N GLN A 196 -5.64 -0.98 -24.69
CA GLN A 196 -5.35 -1.95 -25.75
C GLN A 196 -5.26 -1.31 -27.14
N ASP A 197 -5.80 -0.11 -27.33
CA ASP A 197 -5.60 0.64 -28.57
C ASP A 197 -4.14 1.15 -28.63
N PRO A 198 -3.35 0.77 -29.65
CA PRO A 198 -1.92 1.13 -29.68
C PRO A 198 -1.63 2.63 -29.68
N VAL A 199 -2.53 3.44 -30.26
CA VAL A 199 -2.37 4.90 -30.32
C VAL A 199 -2.68 5.50 -28.95
N LYS A 200 -3.80 5.09 -28.34
CA LYS A 200 -4.18 5.55 -27.00
C LYS A 200 -3.22 5.09 -25.93
N ASN A 201 -2.71 3.86 -26.06
CA ASN A 201 -1.62 3.37 -25.24
C ASN A 201 -0.40 4.28 -25.41
N ALA A 202 0.10 4.48 -26.63
CA ALA A 202 1.25 5.36 -26.86
C ALA A 202 1.06 6.80 -26.33
N GLU A 203 -0.14 7.40 -26.51
CA GLU A 203 -0.50 8.71 -25.93
C GLU A 203 -0.45 8.69 -24.41
N PHE A 204 -1.03 7.67 -23.78
CA PHE A 204 -1.01 7.47 -22.34
C PHE A 204 0.43 7.33 -21.83
N LEU A 205 1.22 6.41 -22.42
CA LEU A 205 2.64 6.16 -22.11
C LEU A 205 3.47 7.45 -22.26
N ALA A 206 3.22 8.26 -23.29
CA ALA A 206 3.88 9.55 -23.47
C ALA A 206 3.48 10.58 -22.39
N SER A 207 2.22 10.59 -21.97
CA SER A 207 1.73 11.53 -20.95
C SER A 207 2.31 11.26 -19.56
N VAL A 208 2.54 9.98 -19.22
CA VAL A 208 3.14 9.57 -17.94
C VAL A 208 4.67 9.68 -17.94
N GLY A 209 5.33 9.50 -19.09
CA GLY A 209 6.78 9.68 -19.24
C GLY A 209 7.25 11.14 -19.26
N GLN A 210 6.35 12.11 -19.40
CA GLN A 210 6.66 13.55 -19.35
C GLN A 210 6.56 14.16 -17.94
N ALA A 211 6.13 13.40 -16.94
CA ALA A 211 6.15 13.81 -15.54
C ALA A 211 7.52 13.51 -14.92
N GLY A 212 8.56 14.21 -15.39
CA GLY A 212 9.92 14.22 -14.82
C GLY A 212 10.26 15.58 -14.25
#